data_AF-A0A2D6LJ90-F1
#
_entry.id   AF-A0A2D6LJ90-F1
#
_cell.length_a   1.000
_cell.length_b   1.000
_cell.length_c   1.000
_cell.angle_alpha   90.00
_cell.angle_beta   90.00
_cell.angle_gamma   90.00
#
_symmetry.space_group_name_H-M   'P 1'
#
loop_
_entity.id
_entity.type
_entity.pdbx_description
1 polymer ?
#
loop_
_entity_poly.entity_id
_entity_poly.type
_entity_poly.pdbx_seq_one_letter_code
_entity_poly.pdbx_strand_id
1 'polypeptide(L)'
;MKLHFVEAHAKVDIKLSKQLLKQLPKNICVATDVQFINNLDSIRKQLVTAGKKVATLKGAHAKHLGQILGCSHLKLDYPKFTEAFLYVGDGLFHPKALLLGSTKDVYVYNPFSKQLQKMHHSEVDKIKKHEKASLIKFLHADKIGVLVSVKPGQIGVQAYLKQIYSLEKKFPDKKFHYLAFDTLEFSQLENFTFIDCFVNTACTRLMDDYDKFPKPMVNIDKVLKLKM
;
A
#
# COMPACT_ATOMS: atom_id res chain seq x y z
N MET A 1 14.31 19.54 16.88
CA MET A 1 12.99 20.10 16.53
C MET A 1 11.92 19.32 17.29
N LYS A 2 11.02 19.99 18.03
CA LYS A 2 9.85 19.34 18.64
C LYS A 2 8.72 19.32 17.60
N LEU A 3 8.11 18.16 17.38
CA LEU A 3 7.04 17.98 16.40
C LEU A 3 5.79 17.45 17.11
N HIS A 4 4.68 18.17 16.95
CA HIS A 4 3.37 17.78 17.49
C HIS A 4 2.45 17.37 16.34
N PHE A 5 2.02 16.10 16.35
CA PHE A 5 1.05 15.59 15.38
C PHE A 5 -0.36 15.74 15.93
N VAL A 6 -1.20 16.50 15.24
CA VAL A 6 -2.63 16.64 15.54
C VAL A 6 -3.41 15.83 14.52
N GLU A 7 -4.14 14.83 14.98
CA GLU A 7 -4.96 13.99 14.12
C GLU A 7 -6.26 14.72 13.76
N ALA A 8 -6.55 14.82 12.48
CA ALA A 8 -7.81 15.37 11.99
C ALA A 8 -8.84 14.25 11.89
N HIS A 9 -9.71 14.14 12.89
CA HIS A 9 -10.78 13.12 12.92
C HIS A 9 -12.06 13.64 12.24
N ALA A 10 -12.68 12.80 11.43
CA ALA A 10 -13.96 13.08 10.80
C ALA A 10 -15.07 13.06 11.85
N LYS A 11 -15.91 14.10 11.86
CA LYS A 11 -17.09 14.19 12.72
C LYS A 11 -18.29 13.56 12.03
N VAL A 12 -18.30 12.23 11.94
CA VAL A 12 -19.38 11.46 11.32
C VAL A 12 -19.84 10.33 12.24
N ASP A 13 -21.15 10.15 12.35
CA ASP A 13 -21.76 9.01 13.02
C ASP A 13 -21.95 7.87 12.00
N ILE A 14 -21.15 6.80 12.15
CA ILE A 14 -21.11 5.70 11.21
C ILE A 14 -22.10 4.62 11.64
N LYS A 15 -23.22 4.52 10.93
CA LYS A 15 -24.27 3.52 11.14
C LYS A 15 -24.38 2.56 9.97
N LEU A 16 -24.09 1.28 10.20
CA LEU A 16 -24.23 0.21 9.22
C LEU A 16 -25.68 -0.32 9.26
N SER A 17 -26.40 -0.19 8.14
CA SER A 17 -27.78 -0.68 8.06
C SER A 17 -27.84 -2.21 8.09
N LYS A 18 -28.98 -2.77 8.52
CA LYS A 18 -29.22 -4.23 8.49
C LYS A 18 -29.01 -4.83 7.09
N GLN A 19 -29.38 -4.08 6.03
CA GLN A 19 -29.19 -4.53 4.65
C GLN A 19 -27.71 -4.60 4.27
N LEU A 20 -26.88 -3.65 4.71
CA LEU A 20 -25.45 -3.68 4.48
C LEU A 20 -24.79 -4.84 5.21
N LEU A 21 -25.17 -5.06 6.47
CA LEU A 21 -24.64 -6.14 7.31
C LEU A 21 -24.93 -7.55 6.74
N LYS A 22 -26.06 -7.70 6.04
CA LYS A 22 -26.42 -8.94 5.33
C LYS A 22 -25.52 -9.24 4.13
N GLN A 23 -24.95 -8.22 3.48
CA GLN A 23 -24.06 -8.39 2.33
C GLN A 23 -22.63 -8.82 2.72
N LEU A 24 -22.24 -8.58 3.97
CA LEU A 24 -20.91 -8.92 4.47
C LEU A 24 -20.81 -10.40 4.84
N PRO A 25 -19.67 -11.07 4.58
CA PRO A 25 -19.36 -12.40 5.11
C PRO A 25 -19.44 -12.52 6.64
N LYS A 26 -19.34 -13.73 7.19
CA LYS A 26 -19.45 -13.97 8.63
C LYS A 26 -18.21 -13.48 9.38
N ASN A 27 -17.04 -13.64 8.77
CA ASN A 27 -15.75 -13.37 9.38
C ASN A 27 -15.04 -12.18 8.71
N ILE A 28 -15.02 -11.03 9.38
CA ILE A 28 -14.57 -9.76 8.80
C ILE A 28 -13.35 -9.22 9.54
N CYS A 29 -12.38 -8.69 8.80
CA CYS A 29 -11.31 -7.86 9.33
C CYS A 29 -11.56 -6.39 8.96
N VAL A 30 -11.71 -5.52 9.95
CA VAL A 30 -12.05 -4.10 9.73
C VAL A 30 -10.78 -3.26 9.65
N ALA A 31 -10.76 -2.35 8.68
CA ALA A 31 -9.70 -1.37 8.49
C ALA A 31 -10.29 0.02 8.17
N THR A 32 -9.54 1.07 8.47
CA THR A 32 -9.93 2.46 8.21
C THR A 32 -8.69 3.35 8.07
N ASP A 33 -8.90 4.59 7.66
CA ASP A 33 -7.91 5.66 7.76
C ASP A 33 -7.93 6.31 9.15
N VAL A 34 -6.91 7.13 9.44
CA VAL A 34 -6.80 7.86 10.72
C VAL A 34 -8.01 8.77 10.99
N GLN A 35 -8.65 9.27 9.93
CA GLN A 35 -9.79 10.17 10.03
C GLN A 35 -11.00 9.52 10.69
N PHE A 36 -11.25 8.22 10.47
CA PHE A 36 -12.40 7.51 11.05
C PHE A 36 -12.01 6.55 12.17
N ILE A 37 -10.77 6.63 12.69
CA ILE A 37 -10.26 5.68 13.67
C ILE A 37 -11.08 5.67 14.97
N ASN A 38 -11.61 6.82 15.38
CA ASN A 38 -12.46 6.95 16.56
C ASN A 38 -13.81 6.23 16.41
N ASN A 39 -14.25 5.96 15.18
CA ASN A 39 -15.49 5.23 14.93
C ASN A 39 -15.29 3.71 14.93
N LEU A 40 -14.04 3.22 14.95
CA LEU A 40 -13.73 1.80 14.77
C LEU A 40 -14.43 0.91 15.81
N ASP A 41 -14.46 1.32 17.08
CA ASP A 41 -15.11 0.52 18.13
C ASP A 41 -16.63 0.47 17.96
N SER A 42 -17.26 1.56 17.52
CA SER A 42 -18.69 1.58 17.19
C SER A 42 -19.00 0.64 16.01
N ILE A 43 -18.18 0.70 14.95
CA ILE A 43 -18.31 -0.17 13.77
C ILE A 43 -18.18 -1.64 14.17
N ARG A 44 -17.17 -1.98 14.99
CA ARG A 44 -16.95 -3.34 15.49
C ARG A 44 -18.13 -3.84 16.30
N LYS A 45 -18.67 -3.02 17.22
CA LYS A 45 -19.86 -3.36 18.02
C LYS A 45 -21.06 -3.68 17.12
N GLN A 46 -21.33 -2.84 16.12
CA GLN A 46 -22.43 -3.07 15.17
C GLN A 46 -22.29 -4.39 14.42
N LEU A 47 -21.08 -4.73 13.97
CA LEU A 47 -20.80 -6.01 13.30
C LEU A 47 -20.97 -7.21 14.24
N VAL A 48 -20.47 -7.12 15.47
CA VAL A 48 -20.61 -8.20 16.48
C VAL A 48 -22.07 -8.42 16.85
N THR A 49 -22.84 -7.35 17.09
CA THR A 49 -24.29 -7.42 17.33
C THR A 49 -25.04 -8.06 16.16
N ALA A 50 -24.53 -7.88 14.93
CA ALA A 50 -25.06 -8.53 13.73
C ALA A 50 -24.60 -10.00 13.54
N GLY A 51 -23.96 -10.60 14.55
CA GLY A 51 -23.53 -12.00 14.54
C GLY A 51 -22.23 -12.25 13.75
N LYS A 52 -21.44 -11.22 13.45
CA LYS A 52 -20.15 -11.37 12.75
C LYS A 52 -19.01 -11.65 13.72
N LYS A 53 -18.03 -12.45 13.28
CA LYS A 53 -16.74 -12.58 13.96
C LYS A 53 -15.81 -11.49 13.41
N VAL A 54 -15.38 -10.58 14.28
CA VAL A 54 -14.70 -9.34 13.85
C VAL A 54 -13.26 -9.30 14.34
N ALA A 55 -12.34 -9.03 13.42
CA ALA A 55 -10.94 -8.72 13.68
C ALA A 55 -10.62 -7.29 13.24
N THR A 56 -9.41 -6.84 13.58
CA THR A 56 -8.78 -5.64 13.02
C THR A 56 -7.34 -5.99 12.67
N LEU A 57 -6.70 -5.18 11.82
CA LEU A 57 -5.27 -5.27 11.53
C LEU A 57 -4.59 -3.94 11.81
N LYS A 58 -3.28 -3.95 12.01
CA LYS A 58 -2.48 -2.73 12.04
C LYS A 58 -1.62 -2.68 10.79
N GLY A 59 -1.87 -1.70 9.93
CA GLY A 59 -1.09 -1.49 8.73
C GLY A 59 0.39 -1.21 9.04
N ALA A 60 1.29 -1.56 8.13
CA ALA A 60 2.69 -1.17 8.24
C ALA A 60 2.80 0.35 8.41
N HIS A 61 3.59 0.80 9.38
CA HIS A 61 3.78 2.22 9.75
C HIS A 61 2.54 2.96 10.27
N ALA A 62 1.39 2.29 10.41
CA ALA A 62 0.22 2.89 11.02
C ALA A 62 0.42 3.10 12.53
N LYS A 63 -0.20 4.15 13.09
CA LYS A 63 -0.11 4.45 14.52
C LYS A 63 -1.07 3.57 15.32
N HIS A 64 -2.30 3.44 14.83
CA HIS A 64 -3.42 2.81 15.54
C HIS A 64 -3.74 1.39 15.05
N LEU A 65 -4.33 0.57 15.93
CA LEU A 65 -4.93 -0.70 15.52
C LEU A 65 -6.20 -0.43 14.69
N GLY A 66 -6.37 -1.14 13.58
CA GLY A 66 -7.43 -0.90 12.59
C GLY A 66 -7.09 0.16 11.55
N GLN A 67 -5.99 0.90 11.72
CA GLN A 67 -5.53 1.89 10.74
C GLN A 67 -4.71 1.21 9.63
N ILE A 68 -4.98 1.59 8.38
CA ILE A 68 -4.13 1.26 7.23
C ILE A 68 -3.62 2.53 6.53
N LEU A 69 -2.58 2.35 5.72
CA LEU A 69 -1.94 3.37 4.88
C LEU A 69 -1.76 2.79 3.46
N GLY A 70 -1.42 3.65 2.48
CA GLY A 70 -1.21 3.20 1.10
C GLY A 70 -0.12 2.12 0.97
N CYS A 71 0.90 2.18 1.83
CA CYS A 71 2.00 1.22 1.90
C CYS A 71 1.71 -0.03 2.73
N SER A 72 0.52 -0.16 3.34
CA SER A 72 0.19 -1.33 4.18
C SER A 72 0.17 -2.66 3.43
N HIS A 73 0.08 -2.65 2.09
CA HIS A 73 0.17 -3.85 1.25
C HIS A 73 1.50 -4.61 1.40
N LEU A 74 2.56 -3.94 1.87
CA LEU A 74 3.88 -4.56 2.10
C LEU A 74 3.85 -5.63 3.19
N LYS A 75 2.99 -5.44 4.19
CA LYS A 75 2.78 -6.38 5.28
C LYS A 75 1.38 -6.21 5.84
N LEU A 76 0.52 -7.17 5.52
CA LEU A 76 -0.80 -7.31 6.12
C LEU A 76 -0.77 -8.50 7.07
N ASP A 77 -0.93 -8.22 8.36
CA ASP A 77 -1.06 -9.24 9.40
C ASP A 77 -2.50 -9.24 9.91
N TYR A 78 -3.25 -10.27 9.53
CA TYR A 78 -4.67 -10.42 9.86
C TYR A 78 -4.99 -11.89 10.16
N PRO A 79 -6.00 -12.17 10.99
CA PRO A 79 -6.30 -13.53 11.40
C PRO A 79 -6.71 -14.43 10.22
N LYS A 80 -6.23 -15.68 10.22
CA LYS A 80 -6.53 -16.70 9.17
C LYS A 80 -8.02 -16.93 8.94
N PHE A 81 -8.86 -16.72 9.96
CA PHE A 81 -10.31 -16.87 9.86
C PHE A 81 -10.99 -15.79 9.01
N THR A 82 -10.28 -14.72 8.64
CA THR A 82 -10.82 -13.60 7.84
C THR A 82 -11.26 -14.09 6.46
N GLU A 83 -12.54 -13.88 6.14
CA GLU A 83 -13.12 -14.16 4.82
C GLU A 83 -12.99 -12.93 3.92
N ALA A 84 -13.24 -11.73 4.47
CA ALA A 84 -13.14 -10.47 3.76
C ALA A 84 -12.70 -9.32 4.66
N PHE A 85 -12.21 -8.26 4.04
CA PHE A 85 -12.01 -6.98 4.70
C PHE A 85 -13.24 -6.09 4.56
N LEU A 86 -13.54 -5.33 5.61
CA LEU A 86 -14.38 -4.14 5.51
C LEU A 86 -13.48 -2.92 5.74
N TYR A 87 -13.29 -2.14 4.69
CA TYR A 87 -12.69 -0.82 4.79
C TYR A 87 -13.78 0.24 4.95
N VAL A 88 -13.58 1.16 5.91
CA VAL A 88 -14.47 2.30 6.12
C VAL A 88 -13.71 3.59 5.81
N GLY A 89 -14.19 4.34 4.83
CA GLY A 89 -13.55 5.56 4.35
C GLY A 89 -14.12 6.03 3.02
N ASP A 90 -13.69 7.19 2.55
CA ASP A 90 -14.28 7.90 1.41
C ASP A 90 -13.50 7.76 0.09
N GLY A 91 -12.31 7.17 0.12
CA GLY A 91 -11.45 6.96 -1.04
C GLY A 91 -11.18 5.48 -1.37
N LEU A 92 -10.69 5.25 -2.59
CA LEU A 92 -10.27 3.91 -3.06
C LEU A 92 -8.77 3.67 -2.97
N PHE A 93 -7.97 4.69 -2.66
CA PHE A 93 -6.53 4.57 -2.60
C PHE A 93 -6.05 3.60 -1.50
N HIS A 94 -6.54 3.75 -0.27
CA HIS A 94 -6.20 2.89 0.86
C HIS A 94 -6.72 1.45 0.74
N PRO A 95 -7.99 1.19 0.38
CA PRO A 95 -8.48 -0.18 0.28
C PRO A 95 -7.84 -0.97 -0.87
N LYS A 96 -7.31 -0.30 -1.93
CA LYS A 96 -6.44 -0.97 -2.91
C LYS A 96 -5.21 -1.64 -2.27
N ALA A 97 -4.69 -1.11 -1.16
CA ALA A 97 -3.57 -1.75 -0.45
C ALA A 97 -3.96 -3.13 0.11
N LEU A 98 -5.23 -3.33 0.50
CA LEU A 98 -5.73 -4.63 0.95
C LEU A 98 -5.79 -5.64 -0.21
N LEU A 99 -6.27 -5.21 -1.39
CA LEU A 99 -6.29 -6.05 -2.61
C LEU A 99 -4.89 -6.37 -3.16
N LEU A 100 -3.92 -5.46 -2.97
CA LEU A 100 -2.53 -5.67 -3.35
C LEU A 100 -1.84 -6.69 -2.41
N GLY A 101 -2.11 -6.60 -1.11
CA GLY A 101 -1.46 -7.43 -0.09
C GLY A 101 -2.20 -8.74 0.25
N SER A 102 -3.38 -8.98 -0.32
CA SER A 102 -4.21 -10.15 0.00
C SER A 102 -5.04 -10.63 -1.19
N THR A 103 -5.45 -11.89 -1.15
CA THR A 103 -6.43 -12.51 -2.06
C THR A 103 -7.87 -12.44 -1.54
N LYS A 104 -8.08 -11.89 -0.34
CA LYS A 104 -9.41 -11.78 0.26
C LYS A 104 -10.23 -10.67 -0.41
N ASP A 105 -11.55 -10.84 -0.37
CA ASP A 105 -12.49 -9.82 -0.81
C ASP A 105 -12.33 -8.55 0.03
N VAL A 106 -12.56 -7.39 -0.60
CA VAL A 106 -12.54 -6.08 0.07
C VAL A 106 -13.87 -5.38 -0.18
N TYR A 107 -14.60 -5.12 0.90
CA TYR A 107 -15.78 -4.27 0.91
C TYR A 107 -15.40 -2.87 1.38
N VAL A 108 -15.89 -1.85 0.70
CA VAL A 108 -15.66 -0.44 1.02
C VAL A 108 -16.99 0.18 1.40
N TYR A 109 -17.08 0.70 2.61
CA TYR A 109 -18.21 1.50 3.06
C TYR A 109 -17.80 2.97 3.15
N ASN A 110 -18.44 3.82 2.35
CA ASN A 110 -18.25 5.25 2.41
C ASN A 110 -19.22 5.87 3.44
N PRO A 111 -18.73 6.46 4.54
CA PRO A 111 -19.59 6.97 5.61
C PRO A 111 -20.40 8.22 5.21
N PHE A 112 -20.00 8.93 4.15
CA PHE A 112 -20.72 10.10 3.65
C PHE A 112 -21.83 9.70 2.67
N SER A 113 -21.51 8.88 1.65
CA SER A 113 -22.54 8.41 0.70
C SER A 113 -23.41 7.28 1.25
N LYS A 114 -22.99 6.65 2.35
CA LYS A 114 -23.63 5.48 2.98
C LYS A 114 -23.70 4.25 2.05
N GLN A 115 -22.84 4.21 1.03
CA GLN A 115 -22.80 3.12 0.07
C GLN A 115 -21.74 2.09 0.49
N LEU A 116 -22.13 0.82 0.37
CA LEU A 116 -21.22 -0.32 0.45
C LEU A 116 -20.99 -0.84 -0.98
N GLN A 117 -19.73 -1.04 -1.33
CA GLN A 117 -19.35 -1.65 -2.59
C GLN A 117 -18.32 -2.75 -2.34
N LYS A 118 -18.39 -3.82 -3.13
CA LYS A 118 -17.33 -4.82 -3.19
C LYS A 118 -16.34 -4.40 -4.28
N MET A 119 -15.08 -4.26 -3.93
CA MET A 119 -14.05 -3.97 -4.94
C MET A 119 -13.75 -5.22 -5.77
N HIS A 120 -13.56 -5.04 -7.07
CA HIS A 120 -13.11 -6.11 -7.95
C HIS A 120 -11.58 -6.24 -7.92
N HIS A 121 -11.06 -7.48 -8.00
CA HIS A 121 -9.61 -7.69 -8.09
C HIS A 121 -8.99 -7.05 -9.35
N SER A 122 -9.79 -6.84 -10.40
CA SER A 122 -9.39 -6.11 -11.62
C SER A 122 -8.92 -4.68 -11.35
N GLU A 123 -9.35 -4.06 -10.24
CA GLU A 123 -8.91 -2.72 -9.80
C GLU A 123 -7.40 -2.61 -9.57
N VAL A 124 -6.72 -3.74 -9.33
CA VAL A 124 -5.27 -3.80 -9.07
C VAL A 124 -4.51 -4.66 -10.09
N ASP A 125 -5.21 -5.23 -11.08
CA ASP A 125 -4.59 -6.14 -12.06
C ASP A 125 -3.57 -5.43 -12.94
N LYS A 126 -3.85 -4.19 -13.36
CA LYS A 126 -2.90 -3.38 -14.14
C LYS A 126 -1.60 -3.16 -13.36
N ILE A 127 -1.71 -2.76 -12.09
CA ILE A 127 -0.57 -2.56 -11.19
C ILE A 127 0.23 -3.86 -11.03
N LYS A 128 -0.45 -4.99 -10.75
CA LYS A 128 0.21 -6.31 -10.60
C LYS A 128 0.89 -6.77 -11.89
N LYS A 129 0.27 -6.55 -13.05
CA LYS A 129 0.85 -6.89 -14.36
C LYS A 129 2.07 -6.03 -14.66
N HIS A 130 1.98 -4.72 -14.43
CA HIS A 130 3.09 -3.80 -14.61
C HIS A 130 4.26 -4.14 -13.69
N GLU A 131 3.99 -4.45 -12.42
CA GLU A 131 5.01 -4.85 -11.44
C GLU A 131 5.76 -6.11 -11.89
N LYS A 132 5.03 -7.13 -12.37
CA LYS A 132 5.63 -8.35 -12.93
C LYS A 132 6.48 -8.06 -14.17
N ALA A 133 5.95 -7.26 -15.10
CA ALA A 133 6.68 -6.89 -16.31
C ALA A 133 7.96 -6.10 -15.98
N SER A 134 7.88 -5.15 -15.04
CA SER A 134 9.03 -4.37 -14.58
C SER A 134 10.07 -5.21 -13.87
N LEU A 135 9.67 -6.24 -13.11
CA LEU A 135 10.59 -7.20 -12.51
C LEU A 135 11.34 -8.01 -13.58
N ILE A 136 10.67 -8.44 -14.65
CA ILE A 136 11.32 -9.10 -15.78
C ILE A 136 12.30 -8.14 -16.47
N LYS A 137 11.89 -6.88 -16.70
CA LYS A 137 12.77 -5.87 -17.29
C LYS A 137 14.00 -5.59 -16.42
N PHE A 138 13.85 -5.56 -15.10
CA PHE A 138 14.97 -5.46 -14.16
C PHE A 138 15.97 -6.62 -14.31
N LEU A 139 15.49 -7.86 -14.50
CA LEU A 139 16.36 -9.02 -14.67
C LEU A 139 17.25 -8.90 -15.93
N HIS A 140 16.74 -8.33 -17.01
CA HIS A 140 17.47 -8.11 -18.27
C HIS A 140 18.21 -6.76 -18.37
N ALA A 141 18.07 -5.88 -17.39
CA ALA A 141 18.68 -4.56 -17.39
C ALA A 141 20.15 -4.60 -16.91
N ASP A 142 21.03 -3.82 -17.54
CA ASP A 142 22.45 -3.74 -17.13
C ASP A 142 22.68 -2.55 -16.21
N LYS A 143 22.03 -1.41 -16.50
CA LYS A 143 22.17 -0.15 -15.75
C LYS A 143 20.89 0.17 -14.99
N ILE A 144 20.99 0.20 -13.67
CA ILE A 144 19.86 0.36 -12.75
C ILE A 144 19.90 1.73 -12.07
N GLY A 145 18.80 2.46 -12.16
CA GLY A 145 18.58 3.69 -11.38
C GLY A 145 17.91 3.39 -10.05
N VAL A 146 18.61 3.56 -8.93
CA VAL A 146 18.03 3.38 -7.60
C VAL A 146 17.52 4.72 -7.09
N LEU A 147 16.19 4.85 -7.01
CA LEU A 147 15.51 6.07 -6.56
C LEU A 147 15.52 6.12 -5.03
N VAL A 148 16.19 7.12 -4.44
CA VAL A 148 16.36 7.31 -2.99
C VAL A 148 15.70 8.61 -2.53
N SER A 149 14.56 8.51 -1.87
CA SER A 149 13.86 9.67 -1.31
C SER A 149 14.49 10.14 0.01
N VAL A 150 14.72 11.45 0.17
CA VAL A 150 15.18 12.05 1.44
C VAL A 150 14.04 12.35 2.44
N LYS A 151 12.77 12.14 2.06
CA LYS A 151 11.62 12.34 2.97
C LYS A 151 11.68 11.35 4.16
N PRO A 152 11.59 11.83 5.43
CA PRO A 152 11.81 11.01 6.63
C PRO A 152 10.91 9.77 6.79
N GLY A 153 9.71 9.77 6.19
CA GLY A 153 8.74 8.67 6.26
C GLY A 153 8.78 7.72 5.06
N GLN A 154 9.63 7.96 4.06
CA GLN A 154 9.73 7.09 2.90
C GLN A 154 10.87 6.08 3.06
N ILE A 155 10.64 4.94 2.42
CA ILE A 155 11.23 3.63 2.72
C ILE A 155 12.76 3.57 2.47
N GLY A 156 13.34 4.55 1.79
CA GLY A 156 14.74 4.50 1.33
C GLY A 156 15.79 4.78 2.40
N VAL A 157 15.60 5.78 3.26
CA VAL A 157 16.70 6.27 4.12
C VAL A 157 16.76 5.61 5.50
N GLN A 158 15.68 5.03 6.03
CA GLN A 158 15.72 4.47 7.39
C GLN A 158 15.52 2.94 7.46
N ALA A 159 14.66 2.37 6.60
CA ALA A 159 14.30 0.95 6.70
C ALA A 159 15.06 0.04 5.73
N TYR A 160 15.55 0.59 4.60
CA TYR A 160 16.15 -0.20 3.52
C TYR A 160 17.59 0.16 3.17
N LEU A 161 18.28 1.08 3.87
CA LEU A 161 19.67 1.42 3.56
C LEU A 161 20.56 0.18 3.42
N LYS A 162 20.52 -0.73 4.39
CA LYS A 162 21.31 -1.99 4.34
C LYS A 162 20.97 -2.83 3.11
N GLN A 163 19.69 -2.90 2.76
CA GLN A 163 19.18 -3.68 1.63
C GLN A 163 19.53 -3.00 0.30
N ILE A 164 19.49 -1.67 0.24
CA ILE A 164 19.94 -0.87 -0.90
C ILE A 164 21.42 -1.14 -1.15
N TYR A 165 22.27 -1.05 -0.12
CA TYR A 165 23.70 -1.40 -0.23
C TYR A 165 23.95 -2.89 -0.54
N SER A 166 22.97 -3.77 -0.27
CA SER A 166 23.08 -5.18 -0.63
C SER A 166 22.77 -5.46 -2.10
N LEU A 167 22.18 -4.51 -2.85
CA LEU A 167 21.79 -4.73 -4.25
C LEU A 167 22.99 -5.04 -5.14
N GLU A 168 24.10 -4.31 -4.98
CA GLU A 168 25.35 -4.56 -5.74
C GLU A 168 25.93 -5.94 -5.44
N LYS A 169 25.92 -6.35 -4.17
CA LYS A 169 26.38 -7.70 -3.77
C LYS A 169 25.47 -8.79 -4.32
N LYS A 170 24.17 -8.52 -4.35
CA LYS A 170 23.18 -9.46 -4.85
C LYS A 170 23.29 -9.57 -6.37
N PHE A 171 23.42 -8.47 -7.10
CA PHE A 171 23.47 -8.46 -8.56
C PHE A 171 24.81 -7.90 -9.06
N PRO A 172 25.91 -8.66 -8.95
CA PRO A 172 27.25 -8.16 -9.26
C PRO A 172 27.44 -7.79 -10.75
N ASP A 173 26.65 -8.38 -11.64
CA ASP A 173 26.73 -8.12 -13.09
C ASP A 173 25.99 -6.84 -13.52
N LYS A 174 25.30 -6.16 -12.58
CA LYS A 174 24.53 -4.93 -12.85
C LYS A 174 25.24 -3.71 -12.29
N LYS A 175 25.16 -2.60 -13.02
CA LYS A 175 25.66 -1.30 -12.59
C LYS A 175 24.56 -0.46 -11.94
N PHE A 176 24.76 -0.08 -10.68
CA PHE A 176 23.78 0.70 -9.92
C PHE A 176 24.14 2.19 -9.88
N HIS A 177 23.14 3.05 -10.06
CA HIS A 177 23.24 4.50 -10.00
C HIS A 177 22.20 5.03 -9.00
N TYR A 178 22.64 5.59 -7.88
CA TYR A 178 21.74 6.08 -6.82
C TYR A 178 21.36 7.53 -7.08
N LEU A 179 20.05 7.78 -7.20
CA LEU A 179 19.47 9.08 -7.51
C LEU A 179 18.69 9.58 -6.28
N ALA A 180 19.27 10.55 -5.58
CA ALA A 180 18.62 11.15 -4.42
C ALA A 180 17.64 12.25 -4.84
N PHE A 181 16.46 12.30 -4.21
CA PHE A 181 15.46 13.33 -4.47
C PHE A 181 14.60 13.59 -3.24
N ASP A 182 13.99 14.78 -3.16
CA ASP A 182 12.92 15.04 -2.19
C ASP A 182 11.55 14.70 -2.79
N THR A 183 11.11 15.47 -3.78
CA THR A 183 9.91 15.18 -4.59
C THR A 183 10.36 14.61 -5.93
N LEU A 184 9.73 13.50 -6.35
CA LEU A 184 10.07 12.85 -7.61
C LEU A 184 9.35 13.56 -8.75
N GLU A 185 10.11 14.29 -9.56
CA GLU A 185 9.63 14.85 -10.82
C GLU A 185 9.89 13.84 -11.94
N PHE A 186 8.84 13.24 -12.51
CA PHE A 186 8.99 12.18 -13.51
C PHE A 186 9.78 12.61 -14.75
N SER A 187 9.61 13.86 -15.18
CA SER A 187 10.34 14.43 -16.33
C SER A 187 11.85 14.51 -16.10
N GLN A 188 12.31 14.64 -14.86
CA GLN A 188 13.74 14.66 -14.54
C GLN A 188 14.39 13.28 -14.76
N LEU A 189 13.60 12.21 -14.76
CA LEU A 189 14.11 10.87 -15.04
C LEU A 189 14.54 10.69 -16.50
N GLU A 190 14.04 11.52 -17.42
CA GLU A 190 14.41 11.50 -18.85
C GLU A 190 15.87 11.91 -19.07
N ASN A 191 16.46 12.68 -18.15
CA ASN A 191 17.87 13.06 -18.19
C ASN A 191 18.83 11.86 -18.03
N PHE A 192 18.34 10.73 -17.52
CA PHE A 192 19.14 9.53 -17.28
C PHE A 192 18.89 8.47 -18.36
N THR A 193 19.08 8.85 -19.63
CA THR A 193 18.81 8.00 -20.81
C THR A 193 19.58 6.67 -20.82
N PHE A 194 20.70 6.59 -20.09
CA PHE A 194 21.52 5.40 -19.94
C PHE A 194 20.94 4.37 -18.96
N ILE A 195 19.88 4.68 -18.21
CA ILE A 195 19.23 3.76 -17.27
C ILE A 195 18.23 2.89 -18.00
N ASP A 196 18.32 1.58 -17.79
CA ASP A 196 17.43 0.60 -18.41
C ASP A 196 16.17 0.34 -17.57
N CYS A 197 16.31 0.40 -16.24
CA CYS A 197 15.24 0.14 -15.28
C CYS A 197 15.48 0.89 -13.97
N PHE A 198 14.40 1.37 -13.36
CA PHE A 198 14.43 2.02 -12.05
C PHE A 198 14.04 1.04 -10.93
N VAL A 199 14.75 1.12 -9.81
CA VAL A 199 14.37 0.49 -8.54
C VAL A 199 13.86 1.59 -7.61
N ASN A 200 12.58 1.49 -7.24
CA ASN A 200 11.97 2.40 -6.30
C ASN A 200 12.19 1.95 -4.85
N THR A 201 12.81 2.82 -4.06
CA THR A 201 13.00 2.64 -2.61
C THR A 201 12.14 3.61 -1.79
N ALA A 202 11.39 4.49 -2.46
CA ALA A 202 10.60 5.56 -1.88
C ALA A 202 9.16 5.10 -1.55
N CYS A 203 8.14 5.93 -1.80
CA CYS A 203 6.76 5.50 -1.65
C CYS A 203 6.43 4.34 -2.62
N THR A 204 6.00 3.20 -2.11
CA THR A 204 5.67 2.01 -2.94
C THR A 204 4.44 2.20 -3.81
N ARG A 205 3.65 3.25 -3.54
CA ARG A 205 2.49 3.65 -4.34
C ARG A 205 2.84 4.54 -5.54
N LEU A 206 4.11 4.88 -5.76
CA LEU A 206 4.57 5.38 -7.07
C LEU A 206 4.26 4.40 -8.21
N MET A 207 4.05 3.12 -7.89
CA MET A 207 3.51 2.11 -8.82
C MET A 207 2.11 2.42 -9.34
N ASP A 208 1.35 3.33 -8.72
CA ASP A 208 0.06 3.77 -9.24
C ASP A 208 0.23 4.74 -10.43
N ASP A 209 1.37 5.44 -10.49
CA ASP A 209 1.79 6.40 -11.52
C ASP A 209 2.82 5.79 -12.48
N TYR A 210 2.81 4.47 -12.64
CA TYR A 210 3.83 3.73 -13.40
C TYR A 210 3.94 4.18 -14.86
N ASP A 211 2.85 4.69 -15.44
CA ASP A 211 2.73 5.18 -16.80
C ASP A 211 3.47 6.51 -17.03
N LYS A 212 3.79 7.23 -15.96
CA LYS A 212 4.58 8.48 -16.02
C LYS A 212 6.07 8.24 -16.03
N PHE A 213 6.55 7.03 -15.74
CA PHE A 213 7.98 6.74 -15.75
C PHE A 213 8.48 6.54 -17.19
N PRO A 214 9.62 7.13 -17.58
CA PRO A 214 10.17 6.98 -18.93
C PRO A 214 10.78 5.58 -19.17
N LYS A 215 11.01 4.81 -18.10
CA LYS A 215 11.55 3.44 -18.12
C LYS A 215 10.80 2.58 -17.09
N PRO A 216 10.83 1.24 -17.22
CA PRO A 216 10.23 0.35 -16.22
C PRO A 216 10.73 0.66 -14.81
N MET A 217 9.82 0.59 -13.83
CA MET A 217 10.12 0.83 -12.42
C MET A 217 9.59 -0.32 -11.58
N VAL A 218 10.44 -0.86 -10.70
CA VAL A 218 10.09 -1.95 -9.78
C VAL A 218 10.36 -1.53 -8.33
N ASN A 219 9.45 -1.87 -7.42
CA ASN A 219 9.66 -1.64 -5.99
C ASN A 219 10.74 -2.59 -5.44
N ILE A 220 11.59 -2.06 -4.55
CA ILE A 220 12.71 -2.80 -3.95
C ILE A 220 12.28 -4.09 -3.25
N ASP A 221 11.09 -4.16 -2.63
CA ASP A 221 10.63 -5.35 -1.93
C ASP A 221 10.46 -6.56 -2.86
N LYS A 222 10.20 -6.32 -4.16
CA LYS A 222 10.10 -7.37 -5.19
C LYS A 222 11.49 -7.83 -5.62
N VAL A 223 12.40 -6.89 -5.84
CA VAL A 223 13.81 -7.17 -6.21
C VAL A 223 14.49 -7.99 -5.10
N LEU A 224 14.26 -7.65 -3.84
CA LEU A 224 14.83 -8.39 -2.70
C LEU A 224 14.31 -9.82 -2.57
N LYS A 225 13.10 -10.12 -3.07
CA LYS A 225 12.50 -11.47 -3.05
C LYS A 225 12.98 -12.40 -4.18
N LEU A 226 13.67 -11.87 -5.20
CA LEU A 226 14.25 -12.70 -6.25
C LEU A 226 15.23 -13.70 -5.62
N LYS A 227 15.02 -14.99 -5.87
CA LYS A 227 16.03 -16.03 -5.59
C LYS A 227 17.01 -16.02 -6.75
N MET A 228 18.29 -16.03 -6.43
CA MET A 228 19.36 -16.21 -7.40
C MET A 228 19.87 -17.64 -7.30
#